data_AF-A0A7L2LWP4-F1
#
_entry.id   AF-A0A7L2LWP4-F1
#
_cell.length_a   1.000
_cell.length_b   1.000
_cell.length_c   1.000
_cell.angle_alpha   90.00
_cell.angle_beta   90.00
_cell.angle_gamma   90.00
#
_symmetry.space_group_name_H-M   'P 1'
#
loop_
_entity.id
_entity.type
_entity.pdbx_description
1 polymer ?
#
loop_
_entity_poly.entity_id
_entity_poly.type
_entity_poly.pdbx_seq_one_letter_code
_entity_poly.pdbx_strand_id
1 'polypeptide(L)' 'PALSPQLVYDGIPRGDLEQRELRLSVLSEEGFWENILLGEVGIRLRDLDLAQEKMGWFALGSRGHGTL' A
#
# COMPACT_ATOMS: atom_id res chain seq x y z
N PRO A 1 -2.21 17.35 -9.27
CA PRO A 1 -0.74 17.21 -9.19
C PRO A 1 -0.38 15.84 -8.63
N ALA A 2 0.21 14.96 -9.44
CA ALA A 2 0.76 13.70 -8.94
C ALA A 2 2.23 13.92 -8.60
N LEU A 3 2.55 14.01 -7.30
CA LEU A 3 3.91 13.67 -6.89
C LEU A 3 4.06 12.16 -7.10
N SER A 4 5.17 11.74 -7.69
CA SER A 4 5.57 10.33 -7.78
C SER A 4 6.64 10.07 -6.70
N PRO A 5 6.30 10.02 -5.40
CA PRO A 5 7.28 9.69 -4.39
C PRO A 5 7.73 8.24 -4.58
N GLN A 6 9.04 8.02 -4.58
CA GLN A 6 9.60 6.66 -4.54
C GLN A 6 9.78 6.26 -3.07
N LEU A 7 9.20 5.11 -2.71
CA LEU A 7 9.38 4.48 -1.39
C LEU A 7 10.36 3.33 -1.54
N VAL A 8 11.48 3.40 -0.82
CA VAL A 8 12.53 2.37 -0.84
C VAL A 8 12.57 1.68 0.52
N TYR A 9 12.53 0.34 0.52
CA TYR A 9 12.60 -0.48 1.72
C TYR A 9 13.86 -1.36 1.65
N ASP A 10 14.92 -0.95 2.33
CA ASP A 10 16.19 -1.69 2.39
C ASP A 10 16.25 -2.65 3.59
N GLY A 11 17.09 -3.68 3.47
CA GLY A 11 17.40 -4.60 4.58
C GLY A 11 16.34 -5.67 4.86
N ILE A 12 15.31 -5.82 4.02
CA ILE A 12 14.32 -6.90 4.15
C ILE A 12 14.82 -8.14 3.40
N PRO A 13 15.01 -9.29 4.08
CA PRO A 13 15.41 -10.52 3.42
C PRO A 13 14.37 -10.96 2.38
N ARG A 14 14.82 -11.43 1.21
CA ARG A 14 13.89 -11.86 0.15
C ARG A 14 12.93 -12.97 0.61
N GLY A 15 13.38 -13.88 1.46
CA GLY A 15 12.54 -14.93 2.04
C GLY A 15 11.41 -14.41 2.93
N ASP A 16 11.57 -13.23 3.53
CA ASP A 16 10.55 -12.60 4.35
C ASP A 16 9.50 -11.89 3.50
N LEU A 17 9.85 -11.44 2.29
CA LEU A 17 8.94 -10.67 1.43
C LEU A 17 7.71 -11.50 1.05
N GLU A 18 7.87 -12.81 0.82
CA GLU A 18 6.77 -13.74 0.54
C GLU A 18 5.68 -13.77 1.63
N GLN A 19 6.05 -13.43 2.87
CA GLN A 19 5.14 -13.42 4.01
C GLN A 19 4.57 -12.04 4.32
N ARG A 20 4.92 -11.01 3.55
CA ARG A 20 4.55 -9.62 3.80
C ARG A 20 3.50 -9.10 2.82
N GLU A 21 2.76 -8.11 3.30
CA GLU A 21 1.78 -7.34 2.55
C GLU A 21 2.20 -5.87 2.57
N LEU A 22 2.29 -5.25 1.41
CA LEU A 22 2.42 -3.81 1.26
C LEU A 22 1.02 -3.20 1.39
N ARG A 23 0.75 -2.51 2.50
CA ARG A 23 -0.50 -1.78 2.70
C ARG A 23 -0.31 -0.32 2.32
N LEU A 24 -1.07 0.13 1.33
CA LEU A 24 -1.11 1.52 0.88
C LEU A 24 -2.43 2.13 1.33
N SER A 25 -2.36 3.20 2.12
CA SER A 25 -3.51 3.97 2.59
C SER A 25 -3.43 5.37 2.00
N VAL A 26 -4.51 5.83 1.40
CA VAL A 26 -4.64 7.21 0.89
C VAL A 26 -5.45 8.00 1.91
N LEU A 27 -4.86 9.08 2.40
CA LEU A 27 -5.50 9.96 3.38
C LEU A 27 -5.70 11.35 2.78
N SER A 28 -6.81 11.99 3.17
CA SER A 28 -7.03 13.41 2.97
C SER A 28 -6.31 14.17 4.07
N GLU A 29 -5.49 15.15 3.71
CA GLU A 29 -4.88 16.07 4.65
C GLU A 29 -5.93 17.08 5.11
N GLU A 30 -6.27 17.05 6.40
CA GLU A 30 -7.20 17.99 7.03
C GLU A 30 -6.38 18.91 7.97
N GLY A 31 -6.50 20.23 7.81
CA GLY A 31 -5.63 21.18 8.53
C GLY A 31 -5.84 21.26 10.05
N PHE A 32 -6.91 20.69 10.59
CA PHE A 32 -7.28 20.80 12.01
C PHE A 32 -7.86 19.52 12.66
N TRP A 33 -8.07 18.45 11.90
CA TRP A 33 -8.64 17.17 12.38
C TRP A 33 -7.71 16.00 12.05
N GLU A 34 -8.03 14.79 12.54
CA GLU A 34 -7.35 13.57 12.08
C GLU A 34 -7.56 13.41 10.56
N ASN A 35 -6.50 13.01 9.86
CA ASN A 35 -6.55 12.77 8.42
C ASN A 35 -7.60 11.70 8.10
N ILE A 36 -8.49 12.00 7.15
CA ILE A 36 -9.58 11.10 6.77
C ILE A 36 -9.02 10.03 5.81
N LEU A 37 -9.22 8.75 6.12
CA LEU A 37 -8.88 7.69 5.17
C LEU A 37 -9.85 7.72 3.98
N LEU A 38 -9.30 7.94 2.79
CA LEU A 38 -10.04 7.90 1.52
C LEU A 38 -10.15 6.49 0.96
N GLY A 39 -9.18 5.62 1.27
CA GLY A 39 -9.21 4.21 0.92
C GLY A 39 -7.88 3.52 1.18
N GLU A 40 -7.88 2.19 1.13
CA GLU A 40 -6.67 1.39 1.32
C GLU A 40 -6.62 0.18 0.39
N VAL A 41 -5.41 -0.30 0.11
CA VAL A 41 -5.20 -1.55 -0.61
C VAL A 41 -4.05 -2.32 0.01
N GLY A 42 -4.27 -3.62 0.21
CA GLY A 42 -3.24 -4.58 0.60
C GLY A 42 -2.71 -5.30 -0.65
N ILE A 43 -1.41 -5.17 -0.91
CA ILE A 43 -0.73 -5.83 -2.02
C ILE A 43 0.19 -6.89 -1.41
N ARG A 44 -0.17 -8.17 -1.59
CA ARG A 44 0.67 -9.27 -1.11
C ARG A 44 1.91 -9.38 -1.99
N LEU A 45 3.08 -9.31 -1.37
CA LEU A 45 4.33 -9.31 -2.13
C LEU A 45 4.61 -10.66 -2.81
N ARG A 46 4.07 -11.76 -2.28
CA ARG A 46 4.12 -13.09 -2.91
C ARG A 46 3.39 -13.19 -4.25
N ASP A 47 2.43 -12.31 -4.49
CA ASP A 47 1.66 -12.28 -5.74
C ASP A 47 2.37 -11.43 -6.82
N LEU A 48 3.52 -10.84 -6.48
CA LEU A 48 4.34 -10.02 -7.36
C LEU A 48 5.63 -10.75 -7.74
N ASP A 49 6.02 -10.65 -9.01
CA ASP A 49 7.38 -11.02 -9.40
C ASP A 49 8.36 -9.90 -9.02
N LEU A 50 9.01 -10.04 -7.86
CA LEU A 50 9.97 -9.05 -7.36
C LEU A 50 11.26 -8.97 -8.18
N ALA A 51 11.48 -9.84 -9.18
CA ALA A 51 12.57 -9.71 -10.12
C ALA A 51 12.25 -8.78 -11.30
N GLN A 52 10.98 -8.39 -11.47
CA GLN A 52 10.53 -7.54 -12.56
C GLN A 52 9.73 -6.33 -12.06
N GLU A 53 9.72 -5.28 -12.87
CA GLU A 53 8.87 -4.13 -12.60
C GLU A 53 7.39 -4.50 -12.79
N LYS A 54 6.57 -4.24 -11.76
CA LYS A 54 5.12 -4.36 -11.86
C LYS A 54 4.50 -2.99 -12.03
N MET A 55 3.91 -2.75 -13.21
CA MET A 55 3.03 -1.60 -13.46
C MET A 55 1.57 -2.05 -13.52
N GLY A 56 0.68 -1.31 -12.87
CA GLY A 56 -0.75 -1.59 -12.89
C GLY A 56 -1.55 -0.70 -11.95
N TRP A 57 -2.86 -0.78 -12.08
CA TRP A 57 -3.80 -0.10 -11.20
C TRP A 57 -4.24 -1.03 -10.08
N PHE A 58 -4.28 -0.50 -8.85
CA PHE A 58 -4.82 -1.18 -7.69
C PHE A 58 -6.05 -0.41 -7.22
N ALA A 59 -7.20 -1.08 -7.15
CA ALA A 59 -8.42 -0.47 -6.65
C ALA A 59 -8.32 -0.27 -5.13
N LEU A 60 -8.64 0.93 -4.66
CA LEU A 60 -8.75 1.21 -3.23
C LEU A 60 -10.04 0.56 -2.71
N GLY A 61 -9.92 -0.23 -1.65
CA GLY A 61 -11.05 -0.69 -0.86
C GLY A 61 -11.54 0.42 0.07
N SER A 62 -12.86 0.45 0.30
CA SER A 62 -13.43 1.15 1.44
C SER A 62 -13.13 0.35 2.70
N ARG A 63 -12.73 0.98 3.81
CA ARG A 63 -12.88 0.39 5.15
C ARG A 63 -14.38 0.16 5.40
N GLY A 64 -14.92 -0.96 4.94
CA GLY A 64 -15.96 -1.62 5.69
C GLY A 64 -15.34 -1.98 7.03
N HIS A 65 -15.98 -1.55 8.12
CA HIS A 65 -15.66 -2.01 9.47
C HIS A 65 -15.12 -3.44 9.44
N GLY A 66 -14.01 -3.70 10.15
CA GLY A 66 -13.55 -5.05 10.38
C GLY A 66 -14.73 -5.91 10.85
N THR A 67 -15.22 -6.76 9.94
CA THR A 67 -16.11 -7.85 10.26
C THR A 67 -15.28 -9.10 10.36
N LEU A 68 -15.22 -9.57 11.61
CA LEU A 68 -14.81 -10.89 12.12
C LEU A 68 -13.31 -11.16 12.24
#